data_AF-A0A914TSS9-F1
#
_entry.id   AF-A0A914TSS9-F1
#
_cell.length_a   1.000
_cell.length_b   1.000
_cell.length_c   1.000
_cell.angle_alpha   90.00
_cell.angle_beta   90.00
_cell.angle_gamma   90.00
#
_symmetry.space_group_name_H-M   'P 1'
#
loop_
_entity.id
_entity.type
_entity.pdbx_description
1 polymer ?
#
loop_
_entity_poly.entity_id
_entity_poly.type
_entity_poly.pdbx_seq_one_letter_code
_entity_poly.pdbx_strand_id
1 'polypeptide(L)'
;MNAIISIKPAIVEIYHIFCSDEKRKNAIEFAYSELGAKYNDIFSPNCINSNGEKSYYCCQFICNAFGRDMFNPHKLNFLDENGKMIEYWIKYFEERNHPIPQGLPGSHPSIIKSSKCLNLIKTFQVSKNLEIFEEENNIVSNSNFKSQL
;
A
#
# COMPACT_ATOMS: atom_id res chain seq x y z
N MET A 1 -16.87 -2.52 -16.13
CA MET A 1 -15.87 -3.60 -16.24
C MET A 1 -15.47 -4.02 -14.82
N ASN A 2 -16.12 -5.06 -14.27
CA ASN A 2 -15.93 -5.52 -12.89
C ASN A 2 -14.90 -6.67 -12.83
N ALA A 3 -13.68 -6.44 -13.31
CA ALA A 3 -12.63 -7.46 -13.25
C ALA A 3 -12.04 -7.65 -11.84
N ILE A 4 -12.21 -6.67 -10.94
CA ILE A 4 -11.59 -6.66 -9.61
C ILE A 4 -12.33 -7.59 -8.61
N ILE A 5 -13.59 -7.95 -8.85
CA ILE A 5 -14.43 -8.62 -7.85
C ILE A 5 -14.19 -10.14 -7.74
N SER A 6 -13.49 -10.79 -8.68
CA SER A 6 -13.40 -12.27 -8.69
C SER A 6 -12.06 -12.89 -8.28
N ILE A 7 -11.01 -12.10 -8.03
CA ILE A 7 -9.69 -12.65 -7.69
C ILE A 7 -9.59 -12.77 -6.17
N LYS A 8 -9.92 -13.96 -5.64
CA LYS A 8 -9.49 -14.32 -4.27
C LYS A 8 -7.97 -14.52 -4.32
N PRO A 9 -7.16 -13.76 -3.55
CA PRO A 9 -5.71 -13.90 -3.61
C PRO A 9 -5.36 -15.32 -3.18
N ALA A 10 -4.85 -16.16 -4.07
CA ALA A 10 -4.61 -17.57 -3.75
C ALA A 10 -3.56 -17.75 -2.64
N ILE A 11 -2.69 -16.75 -2.48
CA ILE A 11 -1.55 -16.79 -1.56
C ILE A 11 -1.40 -15.41 -0.87
N VAL A 12 -1.13 -15.43 0.43
CA VAL A 12 -0.68 -14.27 1.21
C VAL A 12 0.69 -14.58 1.79
N GLU A 13 1.63 -13.67 1.64
CA GLU A 13 2.96 -13.77 2.22
C GLU A 13 3.16 -12.65 3.25
N ILE A 14 3.63 -13.01 4.45
CA ILE A 14 3.98 -12.07 5.51
C ILE A 14 5.49 -11.99 5.59
N TYR A 15 6.01 -10.77 5.48
CA TYR A 15 7.43 -10.46 5.59
C TYR A 15 7.71 -9.66 6.86
N HIS A 16 8.88 -9.89 7.45
CA HIS A 16 9.45 -9.05 8.49
C HIS A 16 10.49 -8.11 7.88
N ILE A 17 10.41 -6.83 8.21
CA ILE A 17 11.44 -5.83 7.87
C ILE A 17 12.48 -5.79 9.00
N PHE A 18 13.70 -6.18 8.68
CA PHE A 18 14.86 -6.07 9.56
C PHE A 18 15.36 -4.62 9.58
N CYS A 19 15.25 -3.97 10.73
CA CYS A 19 15.65 -2.60 10.98
C CYS A 19 15.93 -2.40 12.48
N SER A 20 16.57 -1.28 12.83
CA SER A 20 16.72 -0.88 14.23
C SER A 20 15.38 -0.59 14.87
N ASP A 21 15.29 -0.74 16.20
CA ASP A 21 14.07 -0.43 16.96
C ASP A 21 13.66 1.04 16.81
N GLU A 22 14.65 1.95 16.71
CA GLU A 22 14.41 3.36 16.42
C GLU A 22 13.72 3.56 15.06
N LYS A 23 14.24 2.94 13.98
CA LYS A 23 13.59 3.02 12.66
C LYS A 23 12.18 2.43 12.69
N ARG A 24 11.99 1.30 13.39
CA ARG A 24 10.67 0.68 13.56
C ARG A 24 9.70 1.61 14.26
N LYS A 25 10.14 2.25 15.35
CA LYS A 25 9.33 3.23 16.10
C LYS A 25 8.96 4.43 15.23
N ASN A 26 9.94 5.01 14.52
CA ASN A 26 9.71 6.14 13.62
C ASN A 26 8.73 5.77 12.49
N ALA A 27 8.82 4.56 11.93
CA ALA A 27 7.89 4.09 10.92
C ALA A 27 6.46 3.93 11.45
N ILE A 28 6.30 3.48 12.70
CA ILE A 28 5.00 3.39 13.37
C ILE A 28 4.42 4.79 13.61
N GLU A 29 5.22 5.72 14.16
CA GLU A 29 4.79 7.10 14.41
C GLU A 29 4.39 7.81 13.10
N PHE A 30 5.18 7.66 12.04
CA PHE A 30 4.83 8.13 10.70
C PHE A 30 3.52 7.50 10.22
N ALA A 31 3.35 6.18 10.38
CA ALA A 31 2.14 5.52 9.91
C ALA A 31 0.88 6.05 10.61
N TYR A 32 0.96 6.32 11.91
CA TYR A 32 -0.13 6.96 12.65
C TYR A 32 -0.39 8.40 12.20
N SER A 33 0.64 9.20 11.93
CA SER A 33 0.46 10.59 11.49
C SER A 33 -0.15 10.71 10.10
N GLU A 34 -0.04 9.67 9.27
CA GLU A 34 -0.58 9.64 7.92
C GLU A 34 -1.94 8.91 7.81
N LEU A 35 -2.57 8.53 8.93
CA LEU A 35 -3.90 7.94 8.90
C LEU A 35 -4.91 8.88 8.23
N GLY A 36 -5.66 8.35 7.25
CA GLY A 36 -6.59 9.12 6.44
C GLY A 36 -5.97 9.83 5.24
N ALA A 37 -4.66 9.71 5.00
CA ALA A 37 -4.03 10.19 3.78
C ALA A 37 -4.72 9.59 2.54
N LYS A 38 -4.85 10.42 1.50
CA LYS A 38 -5.50 10.00 0.24
C LYS A 38 -4.63 9.01 -0.52
N TYR A 39 -5.24 8.35 -1.50
CA TYR A 39 -4.52 7.49 -2.42
C TYR A 39 -3.85 8.32 -3.53
N ASN A 40 -2.57 8.04 -3.80
CA ASN A 40 -1.84 8.64 -4.92
C ASN A 40 -2.18 7.88 -6.21
N ASP A 41 -3.20 8.35 -6.90
CA ASP A 41 -3.75 7.73 -8.11
C ASP A 41 -2.90 7.97 -9.36
N ILE A 42 -2.07 9.01 -9.36
CA ILE A 42 -1.16 9.33 -10.48
C ILE A 42 0.25 8.77 -10.29
N PHE A 43 0.48 7.98 -9.23
CA PHE A 43 1.78 7.39 -8.88
C PHE A 43 2.92 8.41 -8.81
N SER A 44 2.63 9.65 -8.43
CA SER A 44 3.61 10.74 -8.39
C SER A 44 4.76 10.43 -7.43
N PRO A 45 6.03 10.69 -7.80
CA PRO A 45 7.18 10.53 -6.91
C PRO A 45 7.11 11.44 -5.67
N ASN A 46 6.36 12.54 -5.78
CA ASN A 46 6.26 13.63 -4.80
C ASN A 46 5.17 13.39 -3.74
N CYS A 47 4.57 12.19 -3.70
CA CYS A 47 3.54 11.82 -2.72
C CYS A 47 2.32 12.75 -2.78
N ILE A 48 1.82 13.01 -4.00
CA ILE A 48 0.61 13.80 -4.27
C ILE A 48 -0.31 13.08 -5.27
N ASN A 49 -1.61 13.31 -5.16
CA ASN A 49 -2.61 12.74 -6.06
C ASN A 49 -2.92 13.71 -7.21
N SER A 50 -3.84 13.35 -8.09
CA SER A 50 -4.32 14.20 -9.19
C SER A 50 -4.90 15.56 -8.76
N ASN A 51 -5.33 15.70 -7.50
CA ASN A 51 -5.80 16.96 -6.92
C ASN A 51 -4.69 17.79 -6.27
N GLY A 52 -3.43 17.31 -6.29
CA GLY A 52 -2.31 17.95 -5.61
C GLY A 52 -2.29 17.75 -4.08
N GLU A 53 -3.12 16.87 -3.55
CA GLU A 53 -3.20 16.57 -2.12
C GLU A 53 -2.15 15.53 -1.72
N LYS A 54 -1.59 15.68 -0.52
CA LYS A 54 -0.67 14.71 0.07
C LYS A 54 -1.30 13.32 0.09
N SER A 55 -0.60 12.36 -0.50
CA SER A 55 -1.14 11.02 -0.72
C SER A 55 -0.04 10.01 -1.02
N TYR A 56 -0.38 8.74 -0.84
CA TYR A 56 0.53 7.64 -1.08
C TYR A 56 -0.18 6.50 -1.80
N TYR A 57 0.54 5.79 -2.67
CA TYR A 57 0.13 4.45 -3.08
C TYR A 57 0.81 3.42 -2.18
N CYS A 58 0.28 2.20 -2.16
CA CYS A 58 0.56 1.18 -1.15
C CYS A 58 2.07 0.99 -0.82
N CYS A 59 2.88 0.66 -1.82
CA CYS A 59 4.31 0.41 -1.62
C CYS A 59 5.12 1.69 -1.40
N GLN A 60 4.70 2.84 -1.95
CA GLN A 60 5.37 4.12 -1.71
C GLN A 60 5.24 4.54 -0.25
N PHE A 61 4.08 4.28 0.37
CA PHE A 61 3.88 4.53 1.79
C PHE A 61 4.89 3.78 2.65
N ILE A 62 5.06 2.47 2.43
CA ILE A 62 6.03 1.63 3.17
C ILE A 62 7.45 2.15 2.99
N CYS A 63 7.85 2.50 1.77
CA CYS A 63 9.16 3.08 1.50
C CYS A 63 9.38 4.41 2.24
N ASN A 64 8.37 5.27 2.33
CA ASN A 64 8.50 6.53 3.08
C ASN A 64 8.54 6.28 4.60
N ALA A 65 7.74 5.36 5.13
CA ALA A 65 7.68 5.07 6.56
C ALA A 65 9.02 4.54 7.12
N PHE A 66 9.67 3.62 6.40
CA PHE A 66 10.94 3.03 6.85
C PHE A 66 12.20 3.75 6.33
N GLY A 67 12.03 4.63 5.34
CA GLY A 67 13.11 5.29 4.62
C GLY A 67 13.42 4.59 3.29
N ARG A 68 13.44 5.38 2.20
CA ARG A 68 13.59 4.86 0.83
C ARG A 68 14.95 4.19 0.59
N ASP A 69 15.96 4.57 1.37
CA ASP A 69 17.32 4.02 1.37
C ASP A 69 17.38 2.54 1.78
N MET A 70 16.36 2.02 2.47
CA MET A 70 16.31 0.63 2.86
C MET A 70 15.94 -0.34 1.72
N PHE A 71 15.34 0.19 0.66
CA PHE A 71 14.77 -0.63 -0.42
C PHE A 71 15.56 -0.45 -1.71
N ASN A 72 15.49 -1.45 -2.57
CA ASN A 72 16.11 -1.36 -3.89
C ASN A 72 15.49 -0.20 -4.69
N PRO A 73 16.30 0.64 -5.36
CA PRO A 73 15.79 1.74 -6.16
C PRO A 73 14.95 1.21 -7.34
N HIS A 74 13.86 1.91 -7.65
CA HIS A 74 12.96 1.54 -8.73
C HIS A 74 12.57 2.76 -9.56
N LYS A 75 12.50 2.57 -10.87
CA LYS A 75 11.87 3.50 -11.81
C LYS A 75 10.57 2.89 -12.28
N LEU A 76 9.49 3.66 -12.23
CA LEU A 76 8.17 3.21 -12.66
C LEU A 76 8.22 2.81 -14.14
N ASN A 77 7.57 1.70 -14.46
CA ASN A 77 7.48 1.18 -15.82
C ASN A 77 6.04 0.85 -16.18
N PHE A 78 5.53 1.56 -17.18
CA PHE A 78 4.21 1.44 -17.78
C PHE A 78 4.28 0.94 -19.23
N LEU A 79 5.47 0.53 -19.66
CA LEU A 79 5.72 -0.09 -20.96
C LEU A 79 5.40 -1.58 -20.92
N ASP A 80 4.97 -2.12 -22.06
CA ASP A 80 4.88 -3.55 -22.30
C ASP A 80 6.27 -4.17 -22.56
N GLU A 81 6.29 -5.48 -22.83
CA GLU A 81 7.51 -6.24 -23.12
C GLU A 81 8.25 -5.78 -24.38
N ASN A 82 7.57 -5.08 -25.30
CA ASN A 82 8.16 -4.53 -26.52
C ASN A 82 8.63 -3.07 -26.34
N GLY A 83 8.49 -2.51 -25.13
CA GLY A 83 8.86 -1.13 -24.83
C GLY A 83 7.83 -0.10 -25.28
N LYS A 84 6.60 -0.51 -25.63
CA LYS A 84 5.52 0.41 -26.00
C LYS A 84 4.68 0.74 -24.77
N MET A 85 4.22 1.99 -24.67
CA MET A 85 3.29 2.38 -23.60
C MET A 85 2.00 1.55 -23.68
N ILE A 86 1.60 0.96 -22.54
CA ILE A 86 0.38 0.16 -22.47
C ILE A 86 -0.83 1.08 -22.63
N GLU A 87 -1.73 0.75 -23.57
CA GLU A 87 -2.91 1.54 -23.95
C GLU A 87 -3.80 1.92 -22.75
N TYR A 88 -3.96 1.00 -21.79
CA TYR A 88 -4.70 1.27 -20.56
C TYR A 88 -4.13 2.49 -19.81
N TRP A 89 -2.81 2.58 -19.69
CA TRP A 89 -2.15 3.67 -18.95
C TRP A 89 -2.23 4.99 -19.71
N ILE A 90 -2.19 4.97 -21.04
CA ILE A 90 -2.43 6.17 -21.86
C ILE A 90 -3.79 6.78 -21.48
N LYS A 91 -4.87 5.99 -21.61
CA LYS A 91 -6.23 6.45 -21.29
C LYS A 91 -6.39 6.87 -19.84
N TYR A 92 -5.86 6.06 -18.92
CA TYR A 92 -5.94 6.32 -17.48
C TYR A 92 -5.38 7.70 -17.10
N PHE A 93 -4.26 8.08 -17.70
CA PHE A 93 -3.57 9.34 -17.43
C PHE A 93 -4.11 10.53 -18.24
N GLU A 94 -4.60 10.29 -19.46
CA GLU A 94 -5.33 11.29 -20.26
C GLU A 94 -6.60 11.77 -19.54
N GLU A 95 -7.41 10.85 -19.00
CA GLU A 95 -8.61 11.18 -18.23
C GLU A 95 -8.32 12.04 -16.99
N ARG A 96 -7.10 11.95 -16.45
CA ARG A 96 -6.65 12.70 -15.27
C ARG A 96 -5.89 13.97 -15.61
N ASN A 97 -5.71 14.26 -16.89
CA ASN A 97 -4.90 15.39 -17.37
C ASN A 97 -3.50 15.43 -16.72
N HIS A 98 -2.87 14.27 -16.57
CA HIS A 98 -1.54 14.14 -15.96
C HIS A 98 -0.61 13.32 -16.87
N PRO A 99 0.70 13.65 -16.92
CA PRO A 99 1.64 12.83 -17.67
C PRO A 99 1.84 11.47 -17.00
N ILE A 100 2.03 10.42 -17.81
CA ILE A 100 2.42 9.10 -17.32
C ILE A 100 3.82 9.22 -16.70
N PRO A 101 4.05 8.83 -15.43
CA PRO A 101 5.34 9.00 -14.76
C PRO A 101 6.35 7.91 -15.15
N GLN A 102 6.44 7.60 -16.44
CA GLN A 102 7.36 6.60 -16.98
C GLN A 102 8.82 6.97 -16.70
N GLY A 103 9.57 6.02 -16.14
CA GLY A 103 10.98 6.20 -15.84
C GLY A 103 11.28 7.10 -14.65
N LEU A 104 10.26 7.69 -14.01
CA LEU A 104 10.43 8.47 -12.79
C LEU A 104 10.69 7.55 -11.58
N PRO A 105 11.35 8.06 -10.53
CA PRO A 105 11.54 7.31 -9.29
C PRO A 105 10.20 6.87 -8.69
N GLY A 106 10.12 5.63 -8.24
CA GLY A 106 8.93 5.10 -7.59
C GLY A 106 9.25 3.90 -6.74
N SER A 107 8.22 3.10 -6.48
CA SER A 107 8.32 1.84 -5.76
C SER A 107 7.38 0.83 -6.39
N HIS A 108 7.71 -0.45 -6.24
CA HIS A 108 6.90 -1.54 -6.76
C HIS A 108 6.94 -2.69 -5.75
N PRO A 109 5.81 -3.38 -5.47
CA PRO A 109 5.75 -4.39 -4.42
C PRO A 109 6.77 -5.51 -4.62
N SER A 110 7.02 -5.96 -5.87
CA SER A 110 8.02 -6.99 -6.15
C SER A 110 9.46 -6.53 -5.88
N ILE A 111 9.74 -5.23 -6.02
CA ILE A 111 11.08 -4.67 -5.77
C ILE A 111 11.30 -4.46 -4.26
N ILE A 112 10.26 -4.06 -3.54
CA ILE A 112 10.30 -4.06 -2.07
C ILE A 112 10.54 -5.49 -1.57
N LYS A 113 9.77 -6.47 -2.06
CA LYS A 113 9.92 -7.88 -1.71
C LYS A 113 11.33 -8.43 -1.97
N SER A 114 12.03 -7.95 -2.98
CA SER A 114 13.41 -8.38 -3.28
C SER A 114 14.50 -7.62 -2.51
N SER A 115 14.12 -6.66 -1.65
CA SER A 115 15.08 -5.90 -0.86
C SER A 115 15.65 -6.75 0.28
N LYS A 116 16.95 -6.61 0.55
CA LYS A 116 17.68 -7.42 1.54
C LYS A 116 17.19 -7.27 2.97
N CYS A 117 16.45 -6.19 3.26
CA CYS A 117 15.87 -5.94 4.57
C CYS A 117 14.57 -6.70 4.84
N LEU A 118 13.99 -7.41 3.86
CA LEU A 118 12.80 -8.24 4.07
C LEU A 118 13.15 -9.73 4.20
N ASN A 119 12.57 -10.38 5.20
CA ASN A 119 12.59 -11.83 5.36
C ASN A 119 11.17 -12.39 5.34
N LEU A 120 10.92 -13.40 4.51
CA LEU A 120 9.65 -14.11 4.50
C LEU A 120 9.49 -14.85 5.83
N ILE A 121 8.39 -14.58 6.54
CA ILE A 121 8.05 -15.23 7.81
C ILE A 121 7.05 -16.35 7.57
N LYS A 122 6.06 -16.10 6.72
CA LYS A 122 4.98 -17.06 6.50
C LYS A 122 4.32 -16.89 5.14
N THR A 123 3.90 -18.01 4.58
CA THR A 123 3.02 -18.07 3.41
C THR A 123 1.74 -18.78 3.81
N PHE A 124 0.61 -18.21 3.43
CA PHE A 124 -0.73 -18.77 3.60
C PHE A 124 -1.32 -19.01 2.23
N GLN A 125 -1.95 -20.17 2.04
CA GLN A 125 -2.84 -20.38 0.92
C GLN A 125 -4.24 -19.99 1.37
N VAL A 126 -4.84 -19.02 0.68
CA VAL A 126 -6.22 -18.63 0.95
C VAL A 126 -7.11 -19.68 0.31
N SER A 127 -7.56 -20.63 1.11
CA SER A 127 -8.62 -21.55 0.70
C SER A 127 -9.93 -20.75 0.57
N LYS A 128 -10.92 -21.29 -0.17
CA LYS A 128 -12.20 -20.62 -0.46
C LYS A 128 -12.97 -20.14 0.79
N ASN A 129 -12.60 -20.63 1.98
CA ASN A 129 -13.29 -20.45 3.26
C ASN A 129 -12.48 -19.62 4.26
N LEU A 130 -11.77 -18.56 3.82
CA LEU A 130 -11.49 -17.48 4.77
C LEU A 130 -12.84 -16.83 5.11
N GLU A 131 -13.49 -17.34 6.15
CA GLU A 131 -14.52 -16.62 6.86
C GLU A 131 -13.87 -15.32 7.31
N ILE A 132 -14.33 -14.21 6.74
CA ILE A 132 -14.02 -12.89 7.25
C ILE A 132 -14.54 -12.93 8.69
N PHE A 133 -13.65 -12.88 9.66
CA PHE A 133 -14.05 -12.60 11.04
C PHE A 133 -14.62 -11.18 11.03
N GLU A 134 -15.93 -11.09 10.88
CA GLU A 134 -16.64 -9.88 11.29
C GLU A 134 -16.49 -9.81 12.81
N GLU A 135 -15.76 -8.82 13.31
CA GLU A 135 -15.90 -8.44 14.71
C GLU A 135 -17.37 -8.08 14.91
N GLU A 136 -18.12 -8.96 15.57
CA GLU A 136 -19.41 -8.61 16.13
C GLU A 136 -19.17 -7.41 17.04
N ASN A 137 -19.64 -6.24 16.60
CA ASN A 137 -19.80 -5.08 17.44
C ASN A 137 -20.80 -5.44 18.55
N ASN A 138 -20.32 -6.11 19.59
CA ASN A 138 -21.01 -6.22 20.86
C ASN A 138 -20.97 -4.84 21.50
N ILE A 139 -21.99 -4.05 21.16
CA ILE A 139 -22.47 -2.97 22.01
C ILE A 139 -22.81 -3.63 23.34
N VAL A 140 -21.82 -3.67 24.24
CA VAL A 140 -22.09 -3.88 25.66
C VAL A 140 -22.87 -2.65 26.08
N SER A 141 -24.20 -2.79 26.09
CA SER A 141 -25.09 -1.92 26.84
C SER A 141 -24.75 -2.07 28.32
N ASN A 142 -23.74 -1.33 28.77
CA ASN A 142 -23.42 -1.16 30.18
C ASN A 142 -24.51 -0.28 30.82
N SER A 143 -25.69 -0.88 31.01
CA SER A 143 -26.73 -0.37 31.88
C SER A 143 -26.44 -0.81 33.30
N ASN A 144 -25.45 -0.16 33.96
CA ASN A 144 -25.28 -0.21 35.42
C ASN A 144 -24.39 0.92 35.95
N PHE A 145 -24.75 2.16 35.63
CA PHE A 145 -24.41 3.31 36.48
C PHE A 145 -25.71 3.88 37.04
N LYS A 146 -26.20 3.27 38.14
CA LYS A 146 -27.06 3.98 39.09
C LYS A 146 -26.14 4.61 40.14
N SER A 147 -26.09 5.93 40.12
CA SER A 147 -25.63 6.77 41.21
C SER A 147 -26.47 6.47 42.47
N GLN A 148 -25.78 6.13 43.56
CA GLN A 148 -26.23 6.48 44.90
C GLN A 148 -25.29 7.57 45.40
N LEU A 149 -25.72 8.82 45.20
CA LEU A 149 -25.79 9.92 46.14
C LEU A 149 -26.51 11.08 45.43
#